data_AF-A0AAW5I4E5-F1
#
_entry.id   AF-A0AAW5I4E5-F1
#
_cell.length_a   1.000
_cell.length_b   1.000
_cell.length_c   1.000
_cell.angle_alpha   90.00
_cell.angle_beta   90.00
_cell.angle_gamma   90.00
#
_symmetry.space_group_name_H-M   'P 1'
#
loop_
_entity.id
_entity.type
_entity.pdbx_description
1 polymer ?
#
loop_
_entity_poly.entity_id
_entity_poly.type
_entity_poly.pdbx_seq_one_letter_code
_entity_poly.pdbx_strand_id
1 'polypeptide(L)'
;MGEIGGKKVELKNPQEPSYFLKRKGDILILYQDIATGIENATISDTETEISREGHQLLVSGKDVRKIKLYHAGGNLLRQASATDGKTVSLSLQGIRQGVYLLRVETGMQSKTYKLLL
;
A
#
# COMPACT_ATOMS: atom_id res chain seq x y z
N MET A 1 11.01 8.67 19.16
CA MET A 1 10.24 9.04 20.36
C MET A 1 9.06 9.86 19.91
N GLY A 2 7.89 9.63 20.47
CA GLY A 2 6.62 10.29 20.17
C GLY A 2 6.08 11.04 21.39
N GLU A 3 4.99 11.78 21.23
CA GLU A 3 4.29 12.41 22.35
C GLU A 3 2.77 12.21 22.24
N ILE A 4 2.13 11.80 23.35
CA ILE A 4 0.67 11.71 23.51
C ILE A 4 0.30 12.39 24.83
N GLY A 5 -0.63 13.36 24.77
CA GLY A 5 -1.14 14.05 25.96
C GLY A 5 -0.03 14.65 26.84
N GLY A 6 1.06 15.16 26.23
CA GLY A 6 2.22 15.71 26.94
C GLY A 6 3.23 14.68 27.46
N LYS A 7 2.99 13.37 27.28
CA LYS A 7 3.90 12.30 27.70
C LYS A 7 4.72 11.79 26.53
N LYS A 8 6.03 11.69 26.73
CA LYS A 8 6.95 11.06 25.78
C LYS A 8 6.72 9.55 25.75
N VAL A 9 6.67 8.98 24.56
CA VAL A 9 6.47 7.55 24.31
C VAL A 9 7.53 6.99 23.36
N GLU A 10 7.85 5.72 23.50
CA GLU A 10 8.75 5.02 22.59
C GLU A 10 7.98 4.44 21.41
N LEU A 11 8.35 4.84 20.18
CA LEU A 11 7.64 4.42 18.97
C LEU A 11 8.10 3.07 18.41
N LYS A 12 9.21 2.53 18.93
CA LYS A 12 9.85 1.30 18.44
C LYS A 12 9.86 0.20 19.49
N ASN A 13 8.94 0.23 20.46
CA ASN A 13 8.80 -0.82 21.46
C ASN A 13 7.80 -1.89 20.96
N PRO A 14 8.25 -3.09 20.58
CA PRO A 14 7.35 -4.15 20.10
C PRO A 14 6.49 -4.77 21.21
N GLN A 15 6.75 -4.47 22.48
CA GLN A 15 5.96 -4.93 23.63
C GLN A 15 4.78 -3.99 23.96
N GLU A 16 4.72 -2.81 23.32
CA GLU A 16 3.66 -1.83 23.54
C GLU A 16 2.64 -1.80 22.39
N PRO A 17 1.40 -1.31 22.65
CA PRO A 17 0.40 -1.15 21.60
C PRO A 17 0.87 -0.22 20.49
N SER A 18 0.45 -0.50 19.25
CA SER A 18 0.74 0.37 18.10
C SER A 18 0.09 1.74 18.26
N TYR A 19 0.82 2.78 17.85
CA TYR A 19 0.31 4.14 17.76
C TYR A 19 -0.13 4.46 16.33
N PHE A 20 -1.20 5.24 16.19
CA PHE A 20 -1.67 5.73 14.90
C PHE A 20 -1.30 7.20 14.70
N LEU A 21 -1.16 7.61 13.44
CA LEU A 21 -0.97 9.01 13.08
C LEU A 21 -2.30 9.62 12.66
N LYS A 22 -2.64 10.78 13.25
CA LYS A 22 -3.78 11.60 12.85
C LYS A 22 -3.28 12.97 12.42
N ARG A 23 -3.82 13.51 11.32
CA ARG A 23 -3.52 14.89 10.91
C ARG A 23 -4.43 15.86 11.65
N LYS A 24 -3.84 16.91 12.23
CA LYS A 24 -4.56 18.04 12.84
C LYS A 24 -4.01 19.34 12.27
N GLY A 25 -4.69 19.89 11.26
CA GLY A 25 -4.15 21.01 10.48
C GLY A 25 -2.92 20.56 9.70
N ASP A 26 -1.78 21.22 9.90
CA ASP A 26 -0.51 20.89 9.23
C ASP A 26 0.43 19.97 10.00
N ILE A 27 0.02 19.53 11.19
CA ILE A 27 0.82 18.63 12.03
C ILE A 27 0.24 17.21 12.03
N LEU A 28 1.14 16.23 12.11
CA LEU A 28 0.81 14.84 12.42
C LEU A 28 0.95 14.63 13.93
N ILE A 29 -0.09 14.11 14.56
CA ILE A 29 -0.12 13.78 15.99
C ILE A 29 -0.29 12.29 16.18
N LEU A 30 0.21 11.78 17.30
CA LEU A 30 -0.03 10.39 17.70
C LEU A 30 -1.40 10.28 18.36
N TYR A 31 -2.06 9.17 18.11
CA TYR A 31 -3.40 8.89 18.58
C TYR A 31 -3.53 7.40 18.94
N GLN A 32 -4.25 7.12 20.03
CA GLN A 32 -4.57 5.78 20.52
C GLN A 32 -6.09 5.63 20.51
N ASP A 33 -6.61 5.01 19.46
CA ASP A 33 -8.04 4.71 19.28
C ASP A 33 -8.17 3.63 18.20
N ILE A 34 -9.40 3.28 17.85
CA ILE A 34 -9.69 2.36 16.75
C ILE A 34 -9.17 2.97 15.44
N ALA A 35 -8.40 2.18 14.70
CA ALA A 35 -7.93 2.57 13.38
C ALA A 35 -9.14 2.93 12.51
N THR A 36 -9.18 4.18 12.03
CA THR A 36 -10.11 4.56 10.96
C THR A 36 -9.78 3.70 9.74
N GLY A 37 -10.76 2.94 9.27
CA GLY A 37 -10.60 2.06 8.12
C GLY A 37 -10.09 2.84 6.91
N ILE A 38 -9.24 2.20 6.12
CA ILE A 38 -8.91 2.71 4.79
C ILE A 38 -10.14 2.45 3.91
N GLU A 39 -10.96 3.47 3.71
CA GLU A 39 -12.03 3.47 2.73
C GLU A 39 -11.46 3.66 1.32
N ASN A 40 -12.18 3.15 0.32
CA ASN A 40 -11.81 3.37 -1.06
C ASN A 40 -12.00 4.86 -1.37
N ALA A 41 -10.93 5.55 -1.77
CA ALA A 41 -11.10 6.83 -2.45
C ALA A 41 -11.93 6.58 -3.72
N THR A 42 -12.89 7.46 -4.03
CA THR A 42 -13.62 7.43 -5.29
C THR A 42 -12.62 7.75 -6.42
N ILE A 43 -11.99 6.72 -6.99
CA ILE A 43 -10.99 6.89 -8.05
C ILE A 43 -11.75 7.15 -9.35
N SER A 44 -11.69 8.38 -9.85
CA SER A 44 -12.16 8.80 -11.19
C SER A 44 -11.12 8.54 -12.30
N ASP A 45 -10.08 7.74 -12.05
CA ASP A 45 -9.02 7.49 -13.03
C ASP A 45 -9.16 6.11 -13.66
N THR A 46 -9.70 6.11 -14.87
CA THR A 46 -9.86 4.97 -15.79
C THR A 46 -8.54 4.46 -16.41
N GLU A 47 -7.37 4.87 -15.91
CA GLU A 47 -6.09 4.62 -16.61
C GLU A 47 -5.32 3.36 -16.15
N THR A 48 -5.65 2.75 -15.00
CA THR A 48 -4.96 1.56 -14.51
C THR A 48 -5.95 0.42 -14.29
N GLU A 49 -5.78 -0.66 -15.04
CA GLU A 49 -6.56 -1.88 -14.88
C GLU A 49 -5.70 -2.91 -14.14
N ILE A 50 -6.31 -3.53 -13.13
CA ILE A 50 -5.68 -4.55 -12.29
C ILE A 50 -6.57 -5.77 -12.34
N SER A 51 -6.03 -6.88 -12.86
CA SER A 51 -6.76 -8.14 -12.98
C SER A 51 -5.92 -9.29 -12.43
N ARG A 52 -6.60 -10.40 -12.11
CA ARG A 52 -5.96 -11.62 -11.64
C ARG A 52 -6.29 -12.76 -12.60
N GLU A 53 -5.25 -13.41 -13.10
CA GLU A 53 -5.33 -14.59 -13.94
C GLU A 53 -4.61 -15.74 -13.24
N GLY A 54 -5.38 -16.59 -12.54
CA GLY A 54 -4.86 -17.68 -11.72
C GLY A 54 -3.90 -17.19 -10.64
N HIS A 55 -2.61 -17.54 -10.79
CA HIS A 55 -1.52 -17.13 -9.90
C HIS A 55 -0.73 -15.93 -10.45
N GLN A 56 -1.27 -15.17 -11.39
CA GLN A 56 -0.67 -13.93 -11.86
C GLN A 56 -1.57 -12.73 -11.55
N LEU A 57 -0.94 -11.66 -11.09
CA LEU A 57 -1.54 -10.34 -11.04
C LEU A 57 -1.05 -9.57 -12.28
N LEU A 58 -1.99 -9.08 -13.08
CA LEU A 58 -1.72 -8.29 -14.27
C LEU A 58 -2.11 -6.85 -13.99
N VAL A 59 -1.20 -5.94 -14.34
CA VAL A 59 -1.41 -4.51 -14.23
C VAL A 59 -1.12 -3.89 -15.58
N SER A 60 -2.15 -3.32 -16.19
CA SER A 60 -2.05 -2.57 -17.43
C SER A 60 -2.46 -1.12 -17.20
N GLY A 61 -1.96 -0.25 -18.06
CA GLY A 61 -2.27 1.16 -17.99
C GLY A 61 -1.24 1.99 -18.74
N LYS A 62 -1.52 3.28 -18.84
CA LYS A 62 -0.63 4.21 -19.53
C LYS A 62 0.70 4.33 -18.78
N ASP A 63 1.79 4.07 -19.50
CA ASP A 63 3.17 4.19 -19.01
C ASP A 63 3.44 3.47 -17.68
N VAL A 64 2.83 2.30 -17.45
CA VAL A 64 3.19 1.47 -16.28
C VAL A 64 4.63 1.00 -16.45
N ARG A 65 5.49 1.34 -15.49
CA ARG A 65 6.91 1.00 -15.53
C ARG A 65 7.27 -0.09 -14.54
N LYS A 66 6.64 -0.07 -13.36
CA LYS A 66 6.99 -0.98 -12.26
C LYS A 66 5.80 -1.17 -11.33
N ILE A 67 5.68 -2.38 -10.80
CA ILE A 67 4.74 -2.71 -9.74
C ILE A 67 5.46 -3.35 -8.56
N LYS A 68 4.99 -3.05 -7.36
CA LYS A 68 5.54 -3.54 -6.08
C LYS A 68 4.41 -3.99 -5.19
N LEU A 69 4.45 -5.23 -4.73
CA LEU A 69 3.47 -5.82 -3.83
C LEU A 69 4.03 -5.85 -2.41
N TYR A 70 3.28 -5.31 -1.47
CA TYR A 70 3.62 -5.26 -0.06
C TYR A 70 2.59 -6.01 0.79
N HIS A 71 3.05 -6.62 1.87
CA HIS A 71 2.18 -7.04 2.96
C HIS A 71 1.50 -5.82 3.60
N ALA A 72 0.33 -5.99 4.23
CA ALA A 72 -0.37 -4.90 4.95
C ALA A 72 0.50 -4.19 6.01
N GLY A 73 1.48 -4.91 6.57
CA GLY A 73 2.50 -4.36 7.49
C GLY A 73 3.61 -3.53 6.82
N GLY A 74 3.56 -3.29 5.49
CA GLY A 74 4.50 -2.45 4.75
C GLY A 74 5.74 -3.16 4.21
N ASN A 75 5.90 -4.47 4.44
CA ASN A 75 7.04 -5.25 3.94
C ASN A 75 6.88 -5.56 2.44
N LEU A 76 7.91 -5.27 1.64
CA LEU A 76 7.93 -5.61 0.21
C LEU A 76 8.01 -7.14 0.04
N LEU A 77 7.08 -7.71 -0.73
CA LEU A 77 7.03 -9.13 -1.02
C LEU A 77 7.61 -9.44 -2.40
N ARG A 78 7.16 -8.73 -3.43
CA ARG A 78 7.58 -8.94 -4.82
C ARG A 78 7.49 -7.65 -5.63
N GLN A 79 8.24 -7.59 -6.72
CA GLN A 79 8.15 -6.50 -7.69
C GLN A 79 8.42 -7.01 -9.10
N ALA A 80 7.87 -6.31 -10.09
CA ALA A 80 8.11 -6.56 -11.50
C ALA A 80 8.16 -5.23 -12.25
N SER A 81 8.92 -5.18 -13.33
CA SER A 81 9.01 -4.01 -14.22
C SER A 81 8.43 -4.35 -15.58
N ALA A 82 7.88 -3.35 -16.25
CA ALA A 82 7.39 -3.50 -17.62
C ALA A 82 8.57 -3.73 -18.58
N THR A 83 8.39 -4.68 -19.48
CA THR A 83 9.34 -4.93 -20.59
C THR A 83 8.98 -4.11 -21.83
N ASP A 84 7.70 -3.80 -22.03
CA ASP A 84 7.15 -3.12 -23.21
C ASP A 84 6.29 -1.87 -22.90
N GLY A 85 6.19 -1.51 -21.61
CA GLY A 85 5.44 -0.33 -21.13
C GLY A 85 3.92 -0.45 -21.16
N LYS A 86 3.35 -1.62 -21.51
CA LYS A 86 1.89 -1.80 -21.60
C LYS A 86 1.30 -2.61 -20.45
N THR A 87 1.92 -3.74 -20.13
CA THR A 87 1.42 -4.64 -19.08
C THR A 87 2.57 -5.17 -18.25
N VAL A 88 2.35 -5.26 -16.94
CA VAL A 88 3.28 -5.87 -16.00
C VAL A 88 2.60 -7.03 -15.30
N SER A 89 3.24 -8.19 -15.30
CA SER A 89 2.77 -9.36 -14.57
C SER A 89 3.60 -9.60 -13.31
N LEU A 90 2.93 -10.08 -12.26
CA LEU A 90 3.56 -10.47 -11.00
C LEU A 90 3.02 -11.84 -10.58
N SER A 91 3.91 -12.81 -10.38
CA SER A 91 3.51 -14.11 -9.84
C SER A 91 3.09 -13.98 -8.37
N LEU A 92 1.90 -14.50 -8.07
CA LEU A 92 1.31 -14.67 -6.74
C LEU A 92 1.56 -16.07 -6.16
N GLN A 93 2.36 -16.92 -6.81
CA GLN A 93 2.63 -18.27 -6.31
C GLN A 93 3.29 -18.24 -4.92
N GLY A 94 2.69 -18.93 -3.95
CA GLY A 94 3.15 -18.96 -2.56
C GLY A 94 2.74 -17.75 -1.72
N ILE A 95 1.98 -16.80 -2.28
CA ILE A 95 1.36 -15.72 -1.51
C ILE A 95 0.09 -16.27 -0.85
N ARG A 96 -0.02 -16.12 0.47
CA ARG A 96 -1.19 -16.58 1.24
C ARG A 96 -2.36 -15.63 1.06
N GLN A 97 -3.57 -16.12 1.33
CA GLN A 97 -4.76 -15.27 1.30
C GLN A 97 -4.63 -14.13 2.32
N GLY A 98 -5.01 -12.91 1.94
CA GLY A 98 -4.91 -11.75 2.84
C GLY A 98 -4.98 -10.39 2.16
N VAL A 99 -4.79 -9.34 2.96
CA VAL A 99 -4.77 -7.96 2.48
C VAL A 99 -3.35 -7.55 2.11
N TYR A 100 -3.21 -6.97 0.92
CA TYR A 100 -1.95 -6.52 0.36
C TYR A 100 -2.07 -5.09 -0.20
N LEU A 101 -0.93 -4.42 -0.31
CA LEU A 101 -0.83 -3.12 -0.98
C LEU A 101 -0.04 -3.29 -2.28
N LEU A 102 -0.65 -2.96 -3.40
CA LEU A 102 0.01 -2.91 -4.70
C LEU A 102 0.34 -1.46 -5.03
N ARG A 103 1.63 -1.14 -5.10
CA ARG A 103 2.09 0.14 -5.64
C ARG A 103 2.40 0.00 -7.12
N VAL A 104 1.77 0.83 -7.94
CA VAL A 104 1.97 0.93 -9.39
C VAL A 104 2.71 2.24 -9.65
N GLU A 105 3.87 2.15 -10.28
CA GLU A 105 4.72 3.28 -10.67
C GLU A 105 4.56 3.50 -12.17
N THR A 106 4.06 4.67 -12.55
CA THR A 106 3.99 5.15 -13.93
C THR A 106 5.09 6.19 -14.18
N GLY A 107 5.20 6.67 -15.42
CA GLY A 107 6.18 7.72 -15.75
C GLY A 107 6.00 9.05 -15.01
N MET A 108 4.78 9.35 -14.54
CA MET A 108 4.45 10.64 -13.91
C MET A 108 4.13 10.53 -12.42
N GLN A 109 3.67 9.36 -11.95
CA GLN A 109 3.15 9.21 -10.58
C GLN A 109 3.29 7.79 -10.03
N SER A 110 3.04 7.64 -8.73
CA SER A 110 2.85 6.34 -8.10
C SER A 110 1.46 6.28 -7.47
N LYS A 111 0.71 5.22 -7.73
CA LYS A 111 -0.57 4.94 -7.07
C LYS A 111 -0.47 3.67 -6.23
N THR A 112 -1.23 3.61 -5.14
CA THR A 112 -1.28 2.43 -4.27
C THR A 112 -2.71 1.91 -4.20
N TYR A 113 -2.88 0.62 -4.45
CA TYR A 113 -4.15 -0.09 -4.44
C TYR A 113 -4.16 -1.10 -3.31
N LYS A 114 -5.29 -1.22 -2.62
CA LYS A 114 -5.52 -2.29 -1.66
C LYS A 114 -6.09 -3.49 -2.40
N LEU A 115 -5.46 -4.65 -2.23
CA LEU A 115 -5.91 -5.91 -2.81
C LEU A 115 -6.29 -6.89 -1.71
N LEU A 116 -7.34 -7.67 -1.97
CA LEU A 116 -7.64 -8.90 -1.25
C LEU A 116 -7.27 -10.06 -2.19
N LEU A 117 -6.17 -10.75 -1.87
CA LEU A 117 -5.65 -11.87 -2.67
C LEU A 117 -6.00 -13.21 -2.03
#